data_AF-A0A9R0B2V1-F1
#
_entry.id   AF-A0A9R0B2V1-F1
#
_cell.length_a   1.000
_cell.length_b   1.000
_cell.length_c   1.000
_cell.angle_alpha   90.00
_cell.angle_beta   90.00
_cell.angle_gamma   90.00
#
_symmetry.space_group_name_H-M   'P 1'
#
loop_
_entity.id
_entity.type
_entity.pdbx_description
1 polymer ?
#
loop_
_entity_poly.entity_id
_entity_poly.type
_entity_poly.pdbx_seq_one_letter_code
_entity_poly.pdbx_strand_id
1 'polypeptide(L)'
;MTVAKNILCLRECPADSSRQQSEEDAESDGPAVFMCGKCKLPIGDSLSWAGSDDGRTKSLLKPLVVNLTCCGCCSELGIMYISTPKKLDYKRSLFCFNVENIESYVVGSPGQRVPELDKDKPVTLEYQDSVEQQMTEIKSLAVIIGQRLLEIENNLQCNSGK
;
A
#
# COMPACT_ATOMS: atom_id res chain seq x y z
N MET A 1 -12.06 -9.22 -18.83
CA MET A 1 -11.95 -7.77 -19.06
C MET A 1 -10.48 -7.48 -19.36
N THR A 2 -10.21 -7.06 -20.59
CA THR A 2 -8.87 -7.05 -21.19
C THR A 2 -8.05 -5.91 -20.61
N VAL A 3 -7.06 -6.24 -19.78
CA VAL A 3 -6.18 -5.31 -19.07
C VAL A 3 -5.45 -4.45 -20.09
N ALA A 4 -5.49 -3.14 -19.87
CA ALA A 4 -4.95 -2.11 -20.73
C ALA A 4 -3.45 -2.37 -21.00
N LYS A 5 -3.16 -2.73 -22.24
CA LYS A 5 -1.87 -2.39 -22.86
C LYS A 5 -1.74 -0.89 -22.73
N ASN A 6 -0.73 -0.40 -22.01
CA ASN A 6 -0.05 0.88 -22.20
C ASN A 6 0.47 1.44 -20.86
N ILE A 7 1.80 1.56 -20.83
CA ILE A 7 2.69 2.17 -19.83
C ILE A 7 1.99 3.08 -18.81
N LEU A 8 2.16 2.80 -17.51
CA LEU A 8 1.62 3.62 -16.42
C LEU A 8 2.60 4.76 -16.07
N CYS A 9 2.17 6.03 -16.23
CA CYS A 9 2.98 7.19 -15.88
C CYS A 9 2.59 7.75 -14.49
N LEU A 10 3.45 7.60 -13.49
CA LEU A 10 3.26 8.18 -12.14
C LEU A 10 4.07 9.49 -12.01
N ARG A 11 3.48 10.51 -11.41
CA ARG A 11 4.14 11.80 -11.12
C ARG A 11 4.70 11.79 -9.70
N GLU A 12 5.88 12.35 -9.48
CA GLU A 12 6.29 12.77 -8.13
C GLU A 12 5.37 13.93 -7.69
N CYS A 13 4.68 13.80 -6.57
CA CYS A 13 3.87 14.88 -6.00
C CYS A 13 4.76 15.99 -5.44
N PRO A 14 4.72 17.23 -5.98
CA PRO A 14 5.09 18.39 -5.19
C PRO A 14 3.95 18.66 -4.20
N ALA A 15 4.29 18.87 -2.93
CA ALA A 15 3.30 19.25 -1.92
C ALA A 15 2.69 20.61 -2.27
N ASP A 16 1.51 20.62 -2.90
CA ASP A 16 0.57 21.73 -2.71
C ASP A 16 -0.89 21.32 -2.96
N SER A 17 -1.73 21.94 -2.14
CA SER A 17 -3.12 21.67 -1.87
C SER A 17 -4.04 22.06 -3.02
N SER A 18 -5.28 21.56 -2.95
CA SER A 18 -6.49 21.91 -3.72
C SER A 18 -6.71 21.20 -5.07
N ARG A 19 -7.73 20.31 -5.09
CA ARG A 19 -8.69 20.18 -6.20
C ARG A 19 -9.99 19.50 -5.77
N GLN A 20 -11.08 20.11 -6.20
CA GLN A 20 -12.48 19.91 -5.80
C GLN A 20 -13.09 18.62 -6.32
N GLN A 21 -14.02 18.08 -5.52
CA GLN A 21 -14.88 16.92 -5.79
C GLN A 21 -15.94 17.20 -6.87
N SER A 22 -16.28 16.17 -7.63
CA SER A 22 -17.59 16.02 -8.27
C SER A 22 -18.02 14.56 -8.09
N GLU A 23 -19.10 14.36 -7.35
CA GLU A 23 -19.76 13.08 -7.08
C GLU A 23 -20.71 12.72 -8.24
N GLU A 24 -20.51 11.55 -8.84
CA GLU A 24 -21.54 10.79 -9.55
C GLU A 24 -21.42 9.34 -9.05
N ASP A 25 -22.55 8.73 -8.70
CA ASP A 25 -22.68 7.40 -8.09
C ASP A 25 -22.09 6.28 -8.97
N ALA A 26 -20.78 6.09 -8.87
CA ALA A 26 -20.10 4.86 -9.23
C ALA A 26 -19.71 4.17 -7.92
N GLU A 27 -19.97 2.87 -7.83
CA GLU A 27 -19.34 2.00 -6.84
C GLU A 27 -17.83 2.19 -6.95
N SER A 28 -17.29 3.07 -6.09
CA SER A 28 -15.95 3.60 -6.24
C SER A 28 -14.98 2.51 -5.83
N ASP A 29 -14.53 1.74 -6.81
CA ASP A 29 -13.37 0.85 -6.68
C ASP A 29 -12.25 1.70 -6.04
N GLY A 30 -11.73 1.25 -4.90
CA GLY A 30 -10.81 2.04 -4.08
C GLY A 30 -9.52 2.44 -4.82
N PRO A 31 -8.59 3.14 -4.18
CA PRO A 31 -7.30 3.42 -4.81
C PRO A 31 -6.58 2.11 -5.17
N ALA A 32 -5.97 2.07 -6.35
CA ALA A 32 -5.15 0.96 -6.80
C ALA A 32 -3.70 1.15 -6.32
N VAL A 33 -3.13 0.13 -5.69
CA VAL A 33 -1.72 0.04 -5.31
C VAL A 33 -0.98 -0.73 -6.39
N PHE A 34 0.13 -0.18 -6.89
CA PHE A 34 1.01 -0.83 -7.85
C PHE A 34 2.16 -1.52 -7.13
N MET A 35 2.46 -2.75 -7.54
CA MET A 35 3.49 -3.61 -6.96
C MET A 35 4.44 -4.13 -8.03
N CYS A 36 5.66 -4.44 -7.66
CA CYS A 36 6.59 -5.18 -8.52
C CYS A 36 6.02 -6.56 -8.85
N GLY A 37 5.96 -6.92 -10.14
CA GLY A 37 5.43 -8.21 -10.58
C GLY A 37 6.20 -9.41 -10.03
N LYS A 38 7.50 -9.26 -9.73
CA LYS A 38 8.36 -10.33 -9.20
C LYS A 38 8.30 -10.50 -7.69
N CYS A 39 8.55 -9.44 -6.93
CA CYS A 39 8.69 -9.52 -5.47
C CYS A 39 7.50 -8.95 -4.67
N LYS A 40 6.46 -8.46 -5.37
CA LYS A 40 5.26 -7.85 -4.77
C LYS A 40 5.51 -6.62 -3.90
N LEU A 41 6.72 -6.06 -3.92
CA LEU A 41 7.02 -4.83 -3.21
C LEU A 41 6.17 -3.67 -3.78
N PRO A 42 5.44 -2.91 -2.94
CA PRO A 42 4.70 -1.73 -3.39
C PRO A 42 5.64 -0.67 -3.98
N ILE A 43 5.27 -0.12 -5.12
CA ILE A 43 6.06 0.88 -5.88
C ILE A 43 5.32 2.20 -6.12
N GLY A 44 4.01 2.25 -5.85
CA GLY A 44 3.20 3.46 -5.97
C GLY A 44 1.71 3.18 -5.90
N ASP A 45 0.89 4.20 -6.14
CA ASP A 45 -0.57 4.11 -6.11
C ASP A 45 -1.22 4.99 -7.20
N SER A 46 -2.53 4.81 -7.41
CA SER A 46 -3.29 5.52 -8.44
C SER A 46 -3.59 6.99 -8.11
N LEU A 47 -3.29 7.48 -6.90
CA LEU A 47 -3.52 8.88 -6.54
C LEU A 47 -2.50 9.81 -7.23
N SER A 48 -1.34 9.27 -7.62
CA SER A 48 -0.29 10.01 -8.34
C SER A 48 -0.33 9.79 -9.87
N TRP A 49 -1.48 9.34 -10.41
CA TRP A 49 -1.67 9.00 -11.81
C TRP A 49 -1.61 10.21 -12.75
N ALA A 50 -0.78 10.13 -13.81
CA ALA A 50 -0.63 11.20 -14.80
C ALA A 50 -1.09 10.80 -16.22
N GLY A 51 -1.45 9.53 -16.47
CA GLY A 51 -2.00 9.06 -17.75
C GLY A 51 -1.30 7.83 -18.34
N SER A 52 -1.86 7.30 -19.43
CA SER A 52 -1.36 6.12 -20.16
C SER A 52 -0.86 6.50 -21.56
N ASP A 53 0.18 5.84 -22.05
CA ASP A 53 0.83 6.14 -23.35
C ASP A 53 0.85 4.95 -24.31
N ASP A 54 0.46 5.17 -25.57
CA ASP A 54 0.42 4.15 -26.63
C ASP A 54 1.75 3.92 -27.36
N GLY A 55 2.84 4.54 -26.88
CA GLY A 55 4.21 4.28 -27.33
C GLY A 55 4.54 4.79 -28.74
N ARG A 56 3.65 5.54 -29.40
CA ARG A 56 3.85 6.03 -30.77
C ARG A 56 4.57 7.38 -30.80
N THR A 57 5.84 7.39 -30.41
CA THR A 57 6.67 8.59 -30.56
C THR A 57 7.29 8.67 -31.96
N LYS A 58 6.53 9.20 -32.94
CA LYS A 58 7.09 9.59 -34.25
C LYS A 58 7.94 10.86 -34.09
N SER A 59 9.15 10.77 -33.54
CA SER A 59 10.10 11.90 -33.43
C SER A 59 11.46 11.54 -34.02
N LEU A 60 12.07 12.49 -34.73
CA LEU A 60 13.38 12.33 -35.40
C LEU A 60 14.57 12.27 -34.43
N LEU A 61 14.36 12.58 -33.15
CA LEU A 61 15.37 12.56 -32.09
C LEU A 61 14.99 11.53 -31.02
N LYS A 62 15.98 10.73 -30.59
CA LYS A 62 15.82 9.77 -29.49
C LYS A 62 15.85 10.52 -28.14
N PRO A 63 14.84 10.35 -27.28
CA PRO A 63 14.86 10.92 -25.94
C PRO A 63 15.91 10.23 -25.04
N LEU A 64 16.49 10.98 -24.11
CA LEU A 64 17.32 10.43 -23.03
C LEU A 64 16.39 9.83 -21.96
N VAL A 65 16.66 8.59 -21.58
CA VAL A 65 15.85 7.82 -20.64
C VAL A 65 16.75 7.18 -19.58
N VAL A 66 16.19 6.97 -18.39
CA VAL A 66 16.81 6.21 -17.30
C VAL A 66 15.93 5.02 -16.99
N ASN A 67 16.52 3.84 -16.76
CA ASN A 67 15.77 2.64 -16.41
C ASN A 67 15.37 2.66 -14.94
N LEU A 68 14.13 2.28 -14.67
CA LEU A 68 13.59 2.10 -13.32
C LEU A 68 13.76 0.64 -12.92
N THR A 69 14.27 0.41 -11.71
CA THR A 69 14.46 -0.93 -11.15
C THR A 69 13.80 -1.03 -9.79
N CYS A 70 13.34 -2.24 -9.46
CA CYS A 70 12.74 -2.51 -8.16
C CYS A 70 13.83 -2.54 -7.08
N CYS A 71 13.66 -1.81 -5.98
CA CYS A 71 14.62 -1.84 -4.88
C CYS A 71 14.64 -3.19 -4.12
N GLY A 72 13.57 -3.97 -4.17
CA GLY A 72 13.50 -5.28 -3.48
C GLY A 72 14.20 -6.42 -4.22
N CYS A 73 14.15 -6.43 -5.56
CA CYS A 73 14.68 -7.55 -6.36
C CYS A 73 15.49 -7.14 -7.60
N CYS A 74 15.78 -5.85 -7.75
CA CYS A 74 16.53 -5.26 -8.86
C CYS A 74 15.96 -5.53 -10.26
N SER A 75 14.72 -6.02 -10.37
CA SER A 75 14.09 -6.26 -11.67
C SER A 75 13.73 -4.96 -12.36
N GLU A 76 13.80 -4.95 -13.69
CA GLU A 76 13.34 -3.82 -14.50
C GLU A 76 11.83 -3.58 -14.29
N LEU A 77 11.47 -2.33 -14.02
CA LEU A 77 10.09 -1.90 -13.84
C LEU A 77 9.61 -1.00 -14.98
N GLY A 78 10.52 -0.26 -15.63
CA GLY A 78 10.17 0.70 -16.68
C GLY A 78 11.25 1.74 -16.93
N ILE A 79 10.86 2.95 -17.31
CA ILE A 79 11.77 4.05 -17.66
C ILE A 79 11.28 5.40 -17.10
N MET A 80 12.18 6.38 -17.02
CA MET A 80 11.85 7.79 -16.83
C MET A 80 12.48 8.61 -17.95
N TYR A 81 11.70 9.50 -18.56
CA TYR A 81 12.21 10.41 -19.58
C TYR A 81 12.94 11.60 -18.94
N ILE A 82 14.23 11.74 -19.26
CA ILE A 82 15.08 12.87 -18.86
C ILE A 82 14.98 14.00 -19.89
N SER A 83 15.01 13.65 -21.17
CA SER A 83 14.78 14.60 -22.26
C SER A 83 13.61 14.18 -23.13
N THR A 84 12.81 15.16 -23.53
CA THR A 84 11.60 14.97 -24.33
C THR A 84 11.53 16.06 -25.40
N PRO A 85 11.04 15.75 -26.61
CA PRO A 85 10.57 16.79 -27.53
C PRO A 85 9.38 17.54 -26.93
N LYS A 86 9.17 18.81 -27.30
CA LYS A 86 8.09 19.67 -26.76
C LYS A 86 6.70 18.99 -26.69
N LYS A 87 6.37 18.16 -27.67
CA LYS A 87 5.10 17.42 -27.73
C LYS A 87 4.94 16.30 -26.68
N LEU A 88 6.01 15.93 -25.99
CA LEU A 88 6.08 14.88 -24.97
C LEU A 88 6.59 15.42 -23.64
N ASP A 89 6.76 16.75 -23.49
CA ASP A 89 7.25 17.36 -22.26
C ASP A 89 6.37 17.09 -21.05
N TYR A 90 5.08 16.83 -21.26
CA TYR A 90 4.17 16.42 -20.20
C TYR A 90 4.51 15.04 -19.61
N LYS A 91 5.35 14.25 -20.27
CA LYS A 91 5.88 12.96 -19.78
C LYS A 91 7.25 13.06 -19.13
N ARG A 92 7.91 14.21 -19.24
CA ARG A 92 9.22 14.42 -18.61
C ARG A 92 9.08 14.26 -17.11
N SER A 93 10.02 13.57 -16.48
CA SER A 93 10.01 13.31 -15.03
C SER A 93 8.78 12.53 -14.53
N LEU A 94 8.04 11.85 -15.42
CA LEU A 94 7.09 10.82 -15.02
C LEU A 94 7.78 9.45 -14.99
N PHE A 95 7.41 8.62 -14.02
CA PHE A 95 7.81 7.21 -13.96
C PHE A 95 6.92 6.40 -14.90
N CYS A 96 7.49 5.84 -15.96
CA CYS A 96 6.78 5.08 -16.98
C CYS A 96 7.00 3.57 -16.77
N PHE A 97 6.05 2.89 -16.13
CA PHE A 97 6.16 1.46 -15.81
C PHE A 97 5.70 0.55 -16.96
N ASN A 98 6.41 -0.56 -17.18
CA ASN A 98 5.97 -1.62 -18.09
C ASN A 98 4.91 -2.47 -17.39
N VAL A 99 3.72 -2.56 -17.99
CA VAL A 99 2.56 -3.31 -17.46
C VAL A 99 2.89 -4.78 -17.19
N GLU A 100 3.78 -5.39 -17.98
CA GLU A 100 4.19 -6.80 -17.77
C GLU A 100 5.04 -6.99 -16.51
N ASN A 101 5.66 -5.93 -16.02
CA ASN A 101 6.59 -5.96 -14.90
C ASN A 101 5.96 -5.50 -13.57
N ILE A 102 4.69 -5.09 -13.60
CA ILE A 102 3.97 -4.57 -12.43
C ILE A 102 2.60 -5.21 -12.29
N GLU A 103 2.09 -5.24 -11.07
CA GLU A 103 0.72 -5.68 -10.75
C GLU A 103 -0.03 -4.58 -10.02
N SER A 104 -1.35 -4.56 -10.12
CA SER A 104 -2.20 -3.64 -9.37
C SER A 104 -3.10 -4.41 -8.40
N TYR A 105 -3.31 -3.86 -7.22
CA TYR A 105 -4.26 -4.32 -6.22
C TYR A 105 -5.20 -3.18 -5.88
N VAL A 106 -6.51 -3.36 -6.01
CA VAL A 106 -7.49 -2.35 -5.59
C VAL A 106 -7.89 -2.58 -4.14
N VAL A 107 -7.74 -1.54 -3.33
CA VAL A 107 -8.05 -1.61 -1.90
C VAL A 107 -9.56 -1.73 -1.71
N GLY A 108 -9.99 -2.73 -0.95
CA GLY A 108 -11.41 -2.95 -0.62
C GLY A 108 -12.18 -3.83 -1.60
N SER A 109 -11.58 -4.24 -2.73
CA SER A 109 -12.28 -5.09 -3.71
C SER A 109 -12.34 -6.54 -3.22
N PRO A 110 -13.54 -7.16 -3.14
CA PRO A 110 -13.74 -8.47 -2.49
C PRO A 110 -13.11 -9.67 -3.23
N GLY A 111 -12.59 -9.46 -4.44
CA GLY A 111 -12.06 -10.53 -5.31
C GLY A 111 -10.53 -10.63 -5.39
N GLN A 112 -9.79 -9.66 -4.83
CA GLN A 112 -8.34 -9.57 -5.00
C GLN A 112 -7.67 -9.74 -3.64
N ARG A 113 -6.95 -10.85 -3.44
CA ARG A 113 -6.22 -11.12 -2.19
C ARG A 113 -4.76 -10.79 -2.40
N VAL A 114 -4.17 -10.00 -1.52
CA VAL A 114 -2.72 -9.75 -1.50
C VAL A 114 -2.01 -11.11 -1.36
N PRO A 115 -0.98 -11.42 -2.16
CA PRO A 115 -0.17 -12.60 -1.92
C PRO A 115 0.35 -12.56 -0.49
N GLU A 116 0.08 -13.62 0.29
CA GLU A 116 0.62 -13.74 1.64
C GLU A 116 2.15 -13.67 1.56
N LEU A 117 2.72 -12.52 1.92
CA LEU A 117 4.12 -12.47 2.32
C LEU A 117 4.21 -13.31 3.60
N ASP A 118 4.99 -14.38 3.52
CA ASP A 118 5.10 -15.34 4.61
C ASP A 118 5.72 -14.67 5.85
N LYS A 119 5.07 -14.88 6.99
CA LYS A 119 5.39 -14.44 8.37
C LYS A 119 5.09 -12.98 8.70
N ASP A 120 3.84 -12.58 8.56
CA ASP A 120 3.03 -12.11 9.69
C ASP A 120 1.58 -12.05 9.23
N LYS A 121 0.70 -12.75 9.92
CA LYS A 121 -0.74 -12.77 9.61
C LYS A 121 -1.21 -11.31 9.54
N PRO A 122 -1.74 -10.82 8.41
CA PRO A 122 -2.16 -9.43 8.31
C PRO A 122 -3.20 -9.18 9.41
N VAL A 123 -2.99 -8.11 10.17
CA VAL A 123 -3.94 -7.67 11.20
C VAL A 123 -5.19 -7.21 10.45
N THR A 124 -6.16 -8.10 10.32
CA THR A 124 -7.50 -7.73 9.86
C THR A 124 -8.17 -6.97 11.00
N LEU A 125 -8.98 -5.96 10.66
CA LEU A 125 -9.71 -5.15 11.64
C LEU A 125 -10.52 -6.03 12.60
N GLU A 126 -11.17 -7.06 12.07
CA GLU A 126 -11.94 -8.06 12.85
C GLU A 126 -11.07 -8.89 13.82
N TYR A 127 -9.84 -9.23 13.41
CA TYR A 127 -8.90 -9.95 14.29
C TYR A 127 -8.42 -9.03 15.41
N GLN A 128 -8.14 -7.77 15.10
CA GLN A 128 -7.75 -6.78 16.11
C GLN A 128 -8.84 -6.61 17.17
N ASP A 129 -10.10 -6.45 16.76
CA ASP A 129 -11.24 -6.34 17.68
C ASP A 129 -11.37 -7.59 18.56
N SER A 130 -11.22 -8.78 17.96
CA SER A 130 -11.29 -10.05 18.71
C SER A 130 -10.15 -10.21 19.73
N VAL A 131 -8.93 -9.81 19.37
CA VAL A 131 -7.76 -9.87 20.26
C VAL A 131 -7.87 -8.82 21.35
N GLU A 132 -8.38 -7.63 21.05
CA GLU A 132 -8.59 -6.56 22.03
C GLU A 132 -9.67 -6.95 23.05
N GLN A 133 -10.73 -7.62 22.60
CA GLN A 133 -11.75 -8.16 23.48
C GLN A 133 -11.18 -9.27 24.38
N GLN A 134 -10.46 -10.24 23.82
CA GLN A 134 -9.79 -11.28 24.62
C GLN A 134 -8.78 -10.70 25.61
N MET A 135 -8.02 -9.69 25.21
CA MET A 135 -7.09 -8.97 26.08
C MET A 135 -7.83 -8.26 27.23
N THR A 136 -9.01 -7.70 26.97
CA THR A 136 -9.84 -7.06 27.99
C THR A 136 -10.37 -8.07 29.00
N GLU A 137 -10.84 -9.23 28.53
CA GLU A 137 -11.27 -10.33 29.41
C GLU A 137 -10.11 -10.83 30.28
N ILE A 138 -8.95 -11.09 29.68
CA ILE A 138 -7.75 -11.53 30.41
C ILE A 138 -7.30 -10.48 31.43
N LYS A 139 -7.30 -9.19 31.07
CA LYS A 139 -6.99 -8.10 32.01
C LYS A 139 -7.96 -8.07 33.19
N SER A 140 -9.27 -8.26 32.93
CA SER A 140 -10.27 -8.29 34.00
C SER A 140 -10.03 -9.44 34.97
N LEU A 141 -9.72 -10.63 34.45
CA LEU A 141 -9.44 -11.82 35.26
C LEU A 141 -8.15 -11.63 36.07
N ALA A 142 -7.11 -11.06 35.48
CA ALA A 142 -5.85 -10.77 36.16
C ALA A 142 -6.03 -9.81 37.34
N VAL A 143 -6.85 -8.76 37.18
CA VAL A 143 -7.19 -7.81 38.25
C VAL A 143 -7.92 -8.51 39.40
N ILE A 144 -8.93 -9.36 39.08
CA ILE A 144 -9.68 -10.10 40.09
C ILE A 144 -8.76 -11.04 40.88
N ILE A 145 -7.88 -11.78 40.19
CA ILE A 145 -6.93 -12.69 40.83
C ILE A 145 -5.96 -11.89 41.71
N GLY A 146 -5.41 -10.78 41.21
CA GLY A 146 -4.51 -9.92 41.98
C GLY A 146 -5.16 -9.38 43.26
N GLN A 147 -6.42 -8.99 43.19
CA GLN A 147 -7.16 -8.50 44.36
C GLN A 147 -7.43 -9.61 45.38
N ARG A 148 -7.80 -10.81 44.92
CA ARG A 148 -7.98 -11.98 45.80
C ARG A 148 -6.68 -12.41 46.46
N LEU A 149 -5.56 -12.37 45.73
CA LEU A 149 -4.25 -12.67 46.29
C LEU A 149 -3.85 -11.65 47.36
N LEU A 150 -4.07 -10.36 47.11
CA LEU A 150 -3.80 -9.29 48.08
C LEU A 150 -4.62 -9.46 49.37
N GLU A 151 -5.89 -9.84 49.25
CA GLU A 151 -6.72 -10.15 50.42
C GLU A 151 -6.15 -11.32 51.22
N ILE A 152 -5.72 -12.39 50.55
CA ILE A 152 -5.12 -13.57 51.21
C ILE A 152 -3.80 -13.18 51.90
N GLU A 153 -2.92 -12.43 51.23
CA GLU A 153 -1.65 -11.96 51.79
C GLU A 153 -1.85 -11.14 53.06
N ASN A 154 -2.79 -10.18 53.03
CA ASN A 154 -3.12 -9.35 54.21
C ASN A 154 -3.64 -10.17 55.39
N ASN A 155 -4.48 -11.18 55.13
CA ASN A 155 -4.98 -12.08 56.18
C ASN A 155 -3.86 -12.92 56.79
N LEU A 156 -2.89 -13.38 55.98
CA LEU A 156 -1.73 -14.12 56.45
C LEU A 156 -0.77 -13.23 57.25
N GLN A 157 -0.54 -11.98 56.82
CA GLN A 157 0.31 -11.02 57.51
C GLN A 157 -0.26 -10.64 58.89
N CYS A 158 -1.56 -10.38 58.99
CA CYS A 158 -2.23 -10.10 60.27
C CYS A 158 -2.21 -11.28 61.26
N ASN A 159 -2.14 -12.52 60.76
CA ASN A 159 -2.09 -13.73 61.59
C ASN A 159 -0.68 -14.11 62.05
N SER A 160 0.37 -13.60 61.40
CA SER A 160 1.77 -13.84 61.77
C SER A 160 2.32 -12.94 62.89
N GLY A 161 1.53 -11.96 63.36
CA GLY A 161 1.91 -10.97 64.38
C GLY A 161 1.31 -11.18 65.77
N LYS A 162 0.81 -12.38 66.08
CA LYS A 162 0.30 -12.76 67.42
C LYS A 162 1.04 -13.98 67.95
#